data_AF-A0A1V4JHX2-F1
#
_entry.id   AF-A0A1V4JHX2-F1
#
_cell.length_a   1.000
_cell.length_b   1.000
_cell.length_c   1.000
_cell.angle_alpha   90.00
_cell.angle_beta   90.00
_cell.angle_gamma   90.00
#
_symmetry.space_group_name_H-M   'P 1'
#
loop_
_entity.id
_entity.type
_entity.pdbx_description
1 polymer ?
#
loop_
_entity_poly.entity_id
_entity_poly.type
_entity_poly.pdbx_seq_one_letter_code
_entity_poly.pdbx_strand_id
1 'polypeptide(L)' 'MTSPSGAMAADVERYYRHLYLESDLLLRRISCNSLADMEALPQAWERILKRYKDDIVQDVLLKISLFVDNQRELCCSPGS' A
#
# COMPACT_ATOMS: atom_id res chain seq x y z
N MET A 1 15.30 28.24 -6.30
CA MET A 1 15.61 27.14 -7.23
C MET A 1 15.74 25.87 -6.41
N THR A 2 14.70 25.04 -6.38
CA THR A 2 14.71 23.75 -5.67
C THR A 2 15.61 22.78 -6.42
N SER A 3 16.58 22.18 -5.73
CA SER A 3 17.46 21.16 -6.31
C SER A 3 16.64 20.04 -6.95
N PRO A 4 17.05 19.50 -8.11
CA PRO A 4 16.30 18.46 -8.82
C PRO A 4 16.02 17.22 -7.97
N SER A 5 16.87 16.93 -6.98
CA SER A 5 16.67 15.87 -5.98
C SER A 5 15.49 16.13 -5.01
N GLY A 6 15.19 17.39 -4.69
CA GLY A 6 14.06 17.75 -3.82
C GLY A 6 12.71 17.65 -4.52
N ALA A 7 12.67 17.86 -5.84
CA ALA A 7 11.46 17.70 -6.64
C ALA A 7 11.04 16.22 -6.70
N MET A 8 12.00 15.31 -6.90
CA MET A 8 11.70 13.86 -6.91
C MET A 8 11.20 13.35 -5.56
N ALA A 9 11.75 13.83 -4.45
CA ALA A 9 11.28 13.44 -3.12
C ALA A 9 9.83 13.86 -2.86
N ALA A 10 9.43 15.06 -3.30
CA ALA A 10 8.08 15.56 -3.17
C ALA A 10 7.07 14.81 -4.07
N ASP A 11 7.47 14.45 -5.29
CA ASP A 11 6.65 13.66 -6.21
C ASP A 11 6.42 12.25 -5.67
N VAL A 12 7.46 11.63 -5.11
CA VAL A 12 7.37 10.34 -4.41
C VAL A 12 6.41 10.44 -3.21
N GLU A 13 6.59 11.42 -2.33
CA GLU A 13 5.71 11.59 -1.17
C GLU A 13 4.24 11.77 -1.59
N ARG A 14 4.00 12.60 -2.62
CA ARG A 14 2.67 12.84 -3.17
C ARG A 14 2.05 11.57 -3.72
N TYR A 15 2.85 10.75 -4.41
CA TYR A 15 2.43 9.48 -4.99
C TYR A 15 1.98 8.48 -3.92
N TYR A 16 2.82 8.23 -2.90
CA TYR A 16 2.48 7.32 -1.80
C TYR A 16 1.29 7.83 -0.97
N ARG A 17 1.21 9.14 -0.74
CA ARG A 17 0.07 9.74 -0.04
C ARG A 17 -1.24 9.53 -0.78
N HIS A 18 -1.25 9.63 -2.11
CA HIS A 18 -2.46 9.39 -2.90
C HIS A 18 -2.89 7.93 -2.83
N LEU A 19 -1.96 6.98 -3.04
CA LEU A 19 -2.27 5.56 -2.92
C LEU A 19 -2.84 5.22 -1.55
N TYR A 20 -2.20 5.72 -0.48
CA TYR A 20 -2.64 5.47 0.89
C TYR A 20 -4.07 5.94 1.11
N LEU A 21 -4.39 7.19 0.72
CA LEU A 21 -5.72 7.74 0.91
C LEU A 21 -6.79 6.99 0.11
N GLU A 22 -6.48 6.58 -1.13
CA GLU A 22 -7.43 5.83 -1.95
C GLU A 22 -7.68 4.42 -1.39
N SER A 23 -6.63 3.79 -0.85
CA SER A 23 -6.69 2.50 -0.18
C SER A 23 -7.51 2.56 1.11
N ASP A 24 -7.27 3.56 1.96
CA ASP A 24 -8.00 3.78 3.22
C ASP A 24 -9.50 4.05 2.94
N LEU A 25 -9.81 4.86 1.94
CA LEU A 25 -11.19 5.12 1.52
C LEU A 25 -11.91 3.86 1.03
N LEU A 26 -11.21 3.00 0.28
CA LEU A 26 -11.79 1.72 -0.16
C LEU A 26 -12.11 0.82 1.03
N LEU A 27 -11.16 0.65 1.95
CA LEU A 27 -11.33 -0.18 3.13
C LEU A 27 -12.45 0.33 4.06
N ARG A 28 -12.60 1.65 4.20
CA ARG A 28 -13.69 2.26 4.97
C ARG A 28 -15.07 2.08 4.34
N ARG A 29 -15.15 1.91 3.02
CA ARG A 29 -16.43 1.74 2.30
C ARG A 29 -16.95 0.32 2.35
N ILE A 30 -16.09 -0.65 2.62
CA ILE A 30 -16.42 -2.07 2.60
C ILE A 30 -16.88 -2.49 3.99
N SER A 31 -18.04 -3.13 4.05
CA SER A 31 -18.48 -3.83 5.25
C SER A 31 -18.03 -5.28 5.18
N CYS A 32 -17.29 -5.76 6.17
CA CYS A 32 -16.92 -7.18 6.27
C CYS A 32 -18.13 -8.12 6.42
N ASN A 33 -19.31 -7.57 6.70
CA ASN A 33 -20.55 -8.33 6.84
C ASN A 33 -21.37 -8.36 5.54
N SER A 34 -20.89 -7.70 4.48
CA SER A 34 -21.51 -7.63 3.16
C SER A 34 -20.72 -8.47 2.17
N LEU A 35 -21.33 -9.58 1.73
CA LEU A 35 -20.72 -10.47 0.74
C LEU A 35 -20.44 -9.74 -0.58
N ALA A 36 -21.36 -8.86 -1.01
CA ALA A 36 -21.19 -8.07 -2.22
C ALA A 36 -19.97 -7.13 -2.15
N ASP A 37 -19.72 -6.53 -0.98
CA ASP A 37 -18.56 -5.65 -0.78
C ASP A 37 -17.25 -6.46 -0.75
N MET A 38 -17.28 -7.67 -0.15
CA MET A 38 -16.14 -8.59 -0.14
C MET A 38 -15.79 -9.12 -1.54
N GLU A 39 -16.79 -9.41 -2.37
CA GLU A 39 -16.59 -9.88 -3.75
C GLU A 39 -16.13 -8.73 -4.67
N ALA A 40 -16.60 -7.51 -4.44
CA ALA A 40 -16.20 -6.33 -5.21
C ALA A 40 -14.81 -5.80 -4.81
N LEU A 41 -14.33 -6.09 -3.60
CA LEU A 41 -13.07 -5.58 -3.05
C LEU A 41 -11.85 -5.93 -3.92
N PRO A 42 -11.61 -7.19 -4.34
CA PRO A 42 -10.46 -7.53 -5.19
C PRO A 42 -10.45 -6.75 -6.50
N GLN A 43 -11.61 -6.55 -7.13
CA GLN A 43 -11.72 -5.80 -8.37
C GLN A 43 -11.48 -4.29 -8.16
N ALA A 44 -12.01 -3.73 -7.07
CA ALA A 44 -11.78 -2.34 -6.70
C ALA A 44 -10.30 -2.09 -6.37
N TRP A 45 -9.66 -3.02 -5.65
CA TRP A 45 -8.23 -3.01 -5.34
C TRP A 45 -7.37 -3.10 -6.60
N GLU A 46 -7.70 -4.00 -7.53
CA GLU A 46 -6.98 -4.13 -8.80
C GLU A 46 -7.05 -2.84 -9.63
N ARG A 47 -8.18 -2.13 -9.59
CA ARG A 47 -8.35 -0.83 -10.26
C ARG A 47 -7.56 0.30 -9.62
N ILE A 48 -7.31 0.24 -8.31
CA ILE A 48 -6.37 1.14 -7.62
C ILE A 48 -4.97 0.77 -8.10
N LEU A 49 -4.54 -0.48 -7.90
CA LEU A 49 -3.21 -0.93 -8.30
C LEU A 49 -2.88 -0.65 -9.76
N LYS A 50 -3.80 -0.85 -10.72
CA LYS A 50 -3.58 -0.52 -12.13
C LYS A 50 -3.25 0.95 -12.39
N ARG A 51 -3.74 1.88 -11.56
CA ARG A 51 -3.41 3.32 -11.66
C ARG A 51 -2.03 3.66 -11.10
N TYR A 52 -1.50 2.81 -10.22
CA TYR A 52 -0.20 2.96 -9.56
C TYR A 52 0.80 1.88 -10.03
N LYS A 53 0.47 1.09 -11.06
CA LYS A 53 1.25 -0.09 -11.46
C LYS A 53 2.49 0.22 -12.29
N ASP A 54 2.65 1.47 -12.73
CA ASP A 54 3.85 1.89 -13.45
C ASP A 54 5.07 2.03 -12.53
N ASP A 55 4.91 2.02 -11.20
CA ASP A 55 6.01 2.28 -10.28
C ASP A 55 6.39 1.04 -9.46
N ILE A 56 7.30 0.25 -10.03
CA ILE A 56 7.98 -0.92 -9.44
C ILE A 56 8.48 -0.65 -8.01
N VAL A 57 8.78 0.61 -7.68
CA VAL A 57 9.22 1.04 -6.35
C VAL A 57 8.18 0.71 -5.28
N GLN A 58 6.88 0.83 -5.57
CA GLN A 58 5.82 0.51 -4.60
C GLN A 58 5.72 -0.99 -4.32
N ASP A 59 5.82 -1.81 -5.35
CA ASP A 59 5.83 -3.27 -5.23
C ASP A 59 7.05 -3.73 -4.42
N VAL A 60 8.21 -3.11 -4.65
CA VAL A 60 9.45 -3.39 -3.92
C VAL A 60 9.35 -2.94 -2.46
N LEU A 61 8.84 -1.75 -2.16
CA LEU A 61 8.68 -1.28 -0.78
C LEU A 61 7.65 -2.11 -0.01
N LEU A 62 6.55 -2.53 -0.65
CA LEU A 62 5.56 -3.41 -0.04
C LEU A 62 6.16 -4.78 0.28
N LYS A 63 6.94 -5.36 -0.64
CA LYS A 63 7.67 -6.62 -0.43
C LYS A 63 8.70 -6.51 0.70
N ILE A 64 9.46 -5.42 0.76
CA ILE A 64 10.43 -5.17 1.84
C ILE A 64 9.69 -5.03 3.19
N SER A 65 8.57 -4.30 3.22
CA SER A 65 7.77 -4.11 4.45
C SER A 65 7.20 -5.43 4.97
N LEU A 66 6.62 -6.25 4.09
CA LEU A 66 6.12 -7.59 4.44
C LEU A 66 7.24 -8.51 4.90
N PHE A 67 8.41 -8.45 4.27
CA PHE A 67 9.57 -9.24 4.68
C PHE A 67 10.04 -8.85 6.09
N VAL A 68 10.19 -7.55 6.37
CA VAL A 68 10.63 -7.06 7.68
C VAL A 68 9.60 -7.37 8.77
N ASP A 69 8.32 -7.25 8.48
CA ASP A 69 7.25 -7.56 9.44
C ASP A 69 7.21 -9.06 9.78
N ASN A 70 7.29 -9.94 8.77
CA ASN A 70 7.43 -11.38 8.99
C ASN A 70 8.69 -11.74 9.79
N GLN A 71 9.82 -11.06 9.55
CA GLN A 71 11.03 -11.28 10.36
C GLN A 71 10.85 -10.82 11.81
N ARG A 72 10.10 -9.74 12.06
CA ARG A 72 9.77 -9.29 13.41
C ARG A 72 8.86 -10.28 14.13
N GLU A 73 7.89 -10.89 13.45
CA GLU A 73 7.05 -11.95 14.03
C GLU A 73 7.85 -13.21 14.37
N LEU A 74 8.84 -13.57 13.54
CA LEU A 74 9.76 -14.69 13.81
C LEU A 74 10.73 -14.41 14.97
N CYS A 75 11.23 -13.17 15.11
CA CYS A 75 12.08 -12.77 16.23
C CYS A 75 11.30 -12.51 17.54
N CYS A 76 9.98 -12.30 17.47
CA CYS A 76 9.13 -12.02 18.62
C CYS A 76 8.25 -13.21 19.02
N SER A 77 8.66 -14.45 18.77
CA SER A 77 8.14 -15.60 19.52
C SER A 77 8.92 -15.71 20.85
N PRO A 78 8.35 -15.34 22.02
CA PRO A 78 8.91 -15.74 23.28
C PRO A 78 8.31 -17.12 23.60
N GLY A 79 9.11 -18.16 23.44
CA GLY A 79 8.81 -19.51 23.94
C GLY A 79 10.05 -20.38 23.71
N SER A 80 10.74 -20.88 24.72
CA SER A 80 10.41 -21.11 26.13
C SER A 80 11.69 -21.12 26.96
#